data_AF-A0A2V2CXP3-F1
#
_entry.id   AF-A0A2V2CXP3-F1
#
_cell.length_a   1.000
_cell.length_b   1.000
_cell.length_c   1.000
_cell.angle_alpha   90.00
_cell.angle_beta   90.00
_cell.angle_gamma   90.00
#
_symmetry.space_group_name_H-M   'P 1'
#
loop_
_entity.id
_entity.type
_entity.pdbx_description
1 polymer ?
#
loop_
_entity_poly.entity_id
_entity_poly.type
_entity_poly.pdbx_seq_one_letter_code
_entity_poly.pdbx_strand_id
1 'polypeptide(L)'
;MIIRRDHSLQQLIDKKENGLVKVITGIRRCGKSFLLFNLFYDYLLESGVKEEQIISIALDDDTFVQYREPEALSKYIRSKIADKEM
;
A
#
# COMPACT_ATOMS: atom_id res chain seq x y z
N MET A 1 7.35 -11.24 18.57
CA MET A 1 8.43 -11.41 17.56
C MET A 1 7.82 -11.18 16.19
N ILE A 2 8.28 -10.16 15.46
CA ILE A 2 7.83 -9.94 14.06
C ILE A 2 8.76 -10.75 13.16
N ILE A 3 8.19 -11.59 12.30
CA ILE A 3 8.96 -12.32 11.27
C ILE A 3 9.09 -11.39 10.07
N ARG A 4 10.32 -10.92 9.82
CA ARG A 4 10.63 -10.03 8.70
C ARG A 4 10.61 -10.86 7.42
N ARG A 5 9.55 -10.71 6.63
CA ARG A 5 9.32 -11.48 5.38
C ARG A 5 10.27 -11.02 4.26
N ASP A 6 11.56 -11.10 4.52
CA ASP A 6 12.61 -10.39 3.77
C ASP A 6 12.55 -10.67 2.27
N HIS A 7 12.34 -11.94 1.88
CA HIS A 7 12.23 -12.29 0.47
C HIS A 7 11.02 -11.64 -0.24
N SER A 8 9.84 -11.65 0.39
CA SER A 8 8.64 -11.02 -0.22
C SER A 8 8.74 -9.50 -0.22
N LEU A 9 9.35 -8.92 0.81
CA LEU A 9 9.58 -7.49 0.91
C LEU A 9 10.56 -7.03 -0.17
N GLN A 10 11.70 -7.73 -0.33
CA GLN A 10 12.70 -7.41 -1.35
C GLN A 10 12.10 -7.44 -2.76
N GLN A 11 11.23 -8.41 -3.07
CA GLN A 11 10.54 -8.44 -4.36
C GLN A 11 9.66 -7.20 -4.63
N LEU A 12 9.06 -6.62 -3.59
CA LEU A 12 8.29 -5.37 -3.73
C LEU A 12 9.23 -4.18 -3.95
N ILE A 13 10.33 -4.14 -3.20
CA ILE A 13 11.36 -3.11 -3.31
C ILE A 13 11.96 -3.11 -4.72
N ASP A 14 12.43 -4.25 -5.21
CA ASP A 14 13.09 -4.37 -6.52
C ASP A 14 12.17 -4.01 -7.69
N LYS A 15 10.85 -4.18 -7.51
CA LYS A 15 9.85 -3.89 -8.55
C LYS A 15 9.22 -2.51 -8.40
N LYS A 16 9.56 -1.73 -7.36
CA LYS A 16 9.01 -0.38 -7.17
C LYS A 16 9.40 0.54 -8.32
N GLU A 17 8.59 1.57 -8.56
CA GLU A 17 8.89 2.66 -9.52
C GLU A 17 9.11 2.26 -10.99
N ASN A 18 8.82 1.02 -11.39
CA ASN A 18 8.96 0.59 -12.79
C ASN A 18 7.74 0.89 -13.69
N GLY A 19 6.79 1.69 -13.21
CA GLY A 19 5.56 2.07 -13.94
C GLY A 19 4.43 1.04 -13.98
N LEU A 20 4.62 -0.17 -13.43
CA LEU A 20 3.59 -1.23 -13.44
C LEU A 20 2.90 -1.40 -12.08
N VAL A 21 1.62 -1.77 -12.08
CA VAL A 21 0.89 -2.15 -10.86
C VAL A 21 1.43 -3.46 -10.27
N LYS A 22 1.49 -3.56 -8.94
CA LYS A 22 1.90 -4.78 -8.23
C LYS A 22 0.69 -5.47 -7.62
N VAL A 23 0.54 -6.75 -7.93
CA VAL A 23 -0.52 -7.59 -7.35
C VAL A 23 0.11 -8.62 -6.44
N ILE A 24 -0.22 -8.59 -5.14
CA ILE A 24 0.27 -9.55 -4.14
C ILE A 24 -0.80 -10.63 -3.96
N THR A 25 -0.53 -11.83 -4.46
CA THR A 25 -1.44 -12.99 -4.35
C THR A 25 -1.01 -13.94 -3.25
N GLY A 26 -1.93 -14.81 -2.82
CA GLY A 26 -1.65 -15.88 -1.87
C GLY A 26 -2.88 -16.25 -1.04
N ILE A 27 -2.84 -17.40 -0.37
CA ILE A 27 -3.95 -17.94 0.42
C ILE A 27 -4.39 -17.00 1.57
N ARG A 28 -5.62 -17.17 2.06
CA ARG A 28 -6.12 -16.44 3.23
C ARG A 28 -5.20 -16.70 4.43
N ARG A 29 -4.95 -15.66 5.24
CA ARG A 29 -4.09 -15.69 6.46
C ARG A 29 -2.58 -15.91 6.22
N CYS A 30 -2.07 -15.88 4.99
CA CYS A 30 -0.61 -15.91 4.78
C CYS A 30 0.11 -14.57 5.05
N GLY A 31 -0.57 -13.58 5.66
CA GLY A 31 0.05 -12.31 6.07
C GLY A 31 0.31 -11.29 4.96
N LYS A 32 -0.49 -11.27 3.89
CA LYS A 32 -0.35 -10.29 2.79
C LYS A 32 -0.61 -8.85 3.24
N SER A 33 -1.69 -8.64 4.01
CA SER A 33 -2.04 -7.33 4.56
C SER A 33 -0.92 -6.81 5.45
N PHE A 34 -0.34 -7.66 6.30
CA PHE A 34 0.81 -7.29 7.13
C PHE A 34 2.07 -6.96 6.31
N LEU A 35 2.33 -7.68 5.21
CA LEU A 35 3.44 -7.35 4.31
C LEU A 35 3.28 -5.95 3.70
N LEU A 36 2.08 -5.60 3.24
CA LEU A 36 1.82 -4.33 2.55
C LEU A 36 1.67 -3.14 3.51
N PHE A 37 0.82 -3.28 4.53
CA PHE A 37 0.43 -2.17 5.42
C PHE A 37 1.38 -1.96 6.60
N ASN A 38 2.30 -2.90 6.88
CA ASN A 38 3.30 -2.74 7.93
C ASN A 38 4.69 -2.77 7.33
N LEU A 39 5.16 -3.92 6.85
CA LEU A 39 6.56 -4.07 6.45
C LEU A 39 6.97 -3.17 5.29
N PHE A 40 6.16 -3.10 4.24
CA PHE A 40 6.44 -2.25 3.09
C PHE A 40 6.17 -0.77 3.41
N TYR A 41 5.14 -0.48 4.21
CA TYR A 41 4.86 0.87 4.71
C TYR A 41 6.04 1.43 5.52
N ASP A 42 6.53 0.68 6.51
CA ASP A 42 7.68 1.04 7.34
C ASP A 42 8.93 1.25 6.47
N TYR A 43 9.16 0.38 5.49
CA TYR A 43 10.26 0.54 4.52
C TYR A 43 10.16 1.85 3.73
N LEU A 44 8.96 2.25 3.29
CA LEU A 44 8.77 3.51 2.56
C LEU A 44 9.11 4.71 3.44
N LEU A 45 8.66 4.71 4.70
CA LEU A 45 9.00 5.75 5.67
C LEU A 45 10.51 5.81 5.95
N GLU A 46 11.14 4.66 6.19
CA GLU A 46 12.59 4.55 6.40
C GLU A 46 13.39 5.01 5.17
N SER A 47 12.82 4.88 3.97
CA SER A 47 13.41 5.34 2.70
C SER A 47 13.20 6.85 2.44
N GLY A 48 12.54 7.56 3.35
CA GLY A 48 12.31 9.02 3.27
C GLY A 48 11.02 9.44 2.58
N VAL A 49 10.12 8.51 2.23
CA VAL A 49 8.77 8.86 1.77
C VAL A 49 8.00 9.39 2.98
N LYS A 50 7.37 10.55 2.82
CA LYS A 50 6.58 11.14 3.91
C LYS A 50 5.27 10.38 4.10
N GLU A 51 4.80 10.28 5.34
CA GLU A 51 3.54 9.60 5.66
C GLU A 51 2.36 10.17 4.85
N GLU A 52 2.32 11.48 4.63
CA GLU A 52 1.26 12.13 3.86
C GLU A 52 1.25 11.76 2.37
N GLN A 53 2.36 11.22 1.86
CA GLN A 53 2.52 10.76 0.48
C GLN A 53 2.15 9.28 0.31
N ILE A 54 1.75 8.59 1.39
CA ILE A 54 1.35 7.18 1.36
C ILE A 54 -0.16 7.06 1.59
N ILE A 55 -0.90 6.67 0.56
CA ILE A 55 -2.35 6.45 0.64
C ILE A 55 -2.64 4.97 0.88
N SER A 56 -2.94 4.61 2.12
CA SER A 56 -3.34 3.26 2.52
C SER A 56 -4.85 3.11 2.55
N ILE A 57 -5.40 2.10 1.86
CA ILE A 57 -6.84 1.81 1.83
C ILE A 57 -7.07 0.31 2.01
N ALA A 58 -7.76 -0.08 3.09
CA ALA A 58 -8.17 -1.45 3.36
C ALA A 58 -9.62 -1.67 2.88
N LEU A 59 -9.81 -2.03 1.60
CA LEU A 59 -11.16 -2.17 1.02
C LEU A 59 -12.00 -3.31 1.63
N ASP A 60 -11.36 -4.26 2.32
CA ASP A 60 -12.00 -5.35 3.04
C ASP A 60 -12.50 -4.96 4.43
N ASP A 61 -12.01 -3.85 4.98
CA ASP A 61 -12.47 -3.26 6.24
C ASP A 61 -13.83 -2.58 6.05
N ASP A 62 -14.73 -2.73 7.03
CA ASP A 62 -16.09 -2.22 6.97
C ASP A 62 -16.13 -0.68 7.01
N THR A 63 -15.16 -0.05 7.66
CA THR A 63 -15.01 1.41 7.69
C THR A 63 -14.71 2.04 6.33
N PHE A 64 -14.26 1.24 5.35
CA PHE A 64 -13.92 1.67 3.98
C PHE A 64 -14.91 1.16 2.92
N VAL A 65 -16.06 0.59 3.30
CA VAL A 65 -17.06 0.02 2.37
C VAL A 65 -17.47 0.99 1.26
N GLN A 66 -17.62 2.27 1.58
CA GLN A 66 -17.99 3.32 0.62
C GLN A 66 -17.00 3.47 -0.54
N TYR A 67 -15.74 3.06 -0.37
CA TYR A 67 -14.71 3.10 -1.40
C TYR A 67 -14.62 1.82 -2.23
N ARG A 68 -15.55 0.88 -2.05
CA ARG A 68 -15.75 -0.23 -3.00
C ARG A 68 -16.40 0.27 -4.29
N GLU A 69 -17.09 1.41 -4.22
CA GLU A 69 -17.60 2.12 -5.40
C GLU A 69 -16.47 2.83 -6.16
N PRO A 70 -16.25 2.52 -7.45
CA PRO A 70 -15.11 3.05 -8.21
C PRO A 70 -15.03 4.57 -8.25
N GLU A 71 -16.18 5.25 -8.37
CA GLU A 71 -16.24 6.71 -8.42
C GLU A 71 -15.85 7.34 -7.08
N ALA A 72 -16.38 6.79 -5.98
CA ALA A 72 -16.04 7.23 -4.62
C ALA A 72 -14.56 7.02 -4.31
N LEU A 73 -14.00 5.87 -4.69
CA LEU A 73 -12.57 5.58 -4.55
C LEU A 73 -11.71 6.55 -5.36
N SER A 74 -12.06 6.78 -6.63
CA SER A 74 -11.30 7.70 -7.49
C SER A 74 -11.31 9.12 -6.93
N LYS A 75 -12.48 9.60 -6.48
CA LYS A 75 -12.62 10.93 -5.86
C LYS A 75 -11.79 11.01 -4.58
N TYR A 76 -11.83 9.98 -3.74
CA TYR A 76 -11.02 9.93 -2.51
C TYR A 76 -9.52 9.99 -2.80
N ILE A 77 -9.02 9.12 -3.68
CA ILE A 77 -7.58 9.08 -4.03
C ILE A 77 -7.14 10.44 -4.58
N ARG A 78 -7.87 11.00 -5.55
CA ARG A 78 -7.53 12.33 -6.13
C ARG A 78 -7.57 13.46 -5.10
N SER A 79 -8.47 13.39 -4.12
CA SER A 79 -8.53 14.38 -3.03
C SER A 79 -7.32 14.35 -2.09
N LYS A 80 -6.59 13.22 -2.05
CA LYS A 80 -5.41 13.02 -1.21
C LYS A 80 -4.10 13.32 -1.94
N ILE A 81 -4.11 13.40 -3.27
CA ILE A 81 -2.97 13.82 -4.08
C ILE A 81 -2.89 15.35 -4.01
N ALA A 82 -2.30 15.87 -2.93
CA ALA A 82 -2.21 17.30 -2.65
C ALA A 82 -0.91 17.94 -3.13
N ASP A 83 0.10 17.13 -3.46
CA ASP A 83 1.40 17.63 -3.92
C ASP A 83 1.30 18.17 -5.35
N LYS A 84 1.72 19.42 -5.53
CA LYS A 84 1.84 20.09 -6.83
C LYS A 84 3.28 20.11 -7.35
N GLU A 85 4.23 19.69 -6.54
CA GLU A 85 5.62 19.55 -6.99
C GLU A 85 5.77 18.21 -7.70
N MET A 86 6.20 18.31 -8.96
CA MET A 86 6.66 17.20 -9.79
C MET A 86 8.17 17.07 -9.62
#